data_AF-A0A397V5W2-F1
#
_entry.id   AF-A0A397V5W2-F1
#
_cell.length_a   1.000
_cell.length_b   1.000
_cell.length_c   1.000
_cell.angle_alpha   90.00
_cell.angle_beta   90.00
_cell.angle_gamma   90.00
#
_symmetry.space_group_name_H-M   'P 1'
#
loop_
_entity.id
_entity.type
_entity.pdbx_description
1 polymer ?
#
loop_
_entity_poly.entity_id
_entity_poly.type
_entity_poly.pdbx_seq_one_letter_code
_entity_poly.pdbx_strand_id
1 'polypeptide(L)' 'MNEKTTQRFVKELKNLQKACMHPNIIGFYGIGDFIIWILQLQLANNGDLREYLKINSSKLEWTDKLRMAREILDGLK' A
#
# COMPACT_ATOMS: atom_id res chain seq x y z
N MET A 1 15.64 1.45 20.45
CA MET A 1 15.61 0.54 19.28
C MET A 1 17.01 0.00 19.08
N ASN A 2 17.21 -1.31 18.90
CA ASN A 2 18.56 -1.85 18.69
C ASN A 2 19.00 -1.67 17.23
N GLU A 3 20.30 -1.75 16.99
CA GLU A 3 20.90 -1.51 15.66
C GLU A 3 20.30 -2.39 14.57
N LYS A 4 20.08 -3.68 14.86
CA LYS A 4 19.49 -4.64 13.92
C LYS A 4 18.06 -4.24 13.50
N THR A 5 17.25 -3.77 14.45
CA THR A 5 15.89 -3.28 14.16
C THR A 5 15.94 -2.01 13.31
N THR A 6 16.86 -1.09 13.60
CA THR A 6 17.06 0.13 12.79
C THR A 6 17.46 -0.21 11.35
N GLN A 7 18.43 -1.12 11.17
CA GLN A 7 18.87 -1.55 9.84
C GLN A 7 17.73 -2.20 9.05
N ARG A 8 16.91 -3.04 9.69
CA ARG A 8 15.73 -3.64 9.06
C ARG A 8 14.73 -2.56 8.64
N PHE A 9 14.42 -1.61 9.52
CA PHE A 9 13.49 -0.52 9.22
C PHE A 9 13.97 0.32 8.01
N VAL A 10 15.24 0.72 8.00
CA VAL A 10 15.85 1.46 6.88
C VAL A 10 15.81 0.65 5.58
N LYS A 11 16.03 -0.67 5.65
CA LYS A 11 15.90 -1.57 4.49
C LYS A 11 14.48 -1.58 3.93
N GLU A 12 13.47 -1.72 4.80
CA GLU A 12 12.07 -1.70 4.36
C GLU A 12 11.65 -0.35 3.76
N LEU A 13 12.11 0.77 4.35
CA LEU A 13 11.87 2.11 3.78
C LEU A 13 12.45 2.25 2.37
N LYS A 14 13.66 1.75 2.13
CA LYS A 14 14.27 1.75 0.79
C LYS A 14 13.50 0.87 -0.19
N ASN A 15 12.92 -0.24 0.27
CA ASN A 15 12.08 -1.09 -0.57
C ASN A 15 10.77 -0.36 -0.92
N LEU A 16 10.12 0.28 0.05
CA LEU A 16 8.91 1.07 -0.15
C LEU A 16 9.12 2.21 -1.15
N GLN A 17 10.21 2.96 -1.04
CA GLN A 17 10.57 4.03 -1.98
C GLN A 17 10.70 3.55 -3.43
N LYS A 18 11.15 2.32 -3.65
CA LYS A 18 11.24 1.74 -5.01
C LYS A 18 9.89 1.25 -5.50
N ALA A 19 9.16 0.56 -4.63
CA ALA A 19 7.88 -0.06 -4.95
C ALA A 19 6.80 0.99 -5.27
N CYS A 20 6.79 2.12 -4.55
CA CYS A 20 5.77 3.16 -4.70
C CYS A 20 5.83 3.94 -6.03
N MET A 21 6.76 3.60 -6.94
CA MET A 21 6.77 4.12 -8.31
C MET A 21 5.69 3.49 -9.19
N HIS A 22 5.12 2.35 -8.79
CA HIS A 22 4.06 1.69 -9.54
C HIS A 22 2.68 2.30 -9.20
N PRO A 23 1.80 2.57 -10.19
CA PRO A 23 0.51 3.21 -9.96
C PRO A 23 -0.47 2.38 -9.09
N ASN A 24 -0.30 1.06 -9.04
CA ASN A 24 -1.10 0.16 -8.19
C ASN A 24 -0.51 -0.06 -6.78
N ILE A 25 0.56 0.65 -6.42
CA ILE A 25 1.13 0.64 -5.06
C ILE A 25 0.87 2.00 -4.41
N ILE A 26 0.49 2.00 -3.14
CA ILE A 26 0.29 3.23 -2.35
C ILE A 26 1.58 4.06 -2.36
N GLY A 27 1.45 5.33 -2.79
CA GLY A 27 2.54 6.29 -2.78
C GLY A 27 3.17 6.45 -1.40
N PHE A 28 4.50 6.50 -1.33
CA PHE A 28 5.25 6.84 -0.12
C PHE A 28 5.87 8.22 -0.28
N TYR A 29 5.54 9.16 0.62
CA TYR A 29 5.97 10.56 0.54
C TYR A 29 7.12 10.88 1.49
N GLY A 30 7.30 10.11 2.56
CA GLY A 30 8.39 10.30 3.48
C GLY A 30 8.03 9.97 4.92
N ILE A 31 8.86 10.47 5.83
CA ILE A 31 8.65 10.38 7.27
C ILE A 31 8.43 11.81 7.78
N GLY A 32 7.30 12.04 8.44
CA GLY A 32 6.99 13.26 9.15
C GLY A 32 7.25 13.10 10.65
N ASP A 33 7.42 14.23 11.33
CA ASP A 33 7.62 14.36 12.78
C ASP A 33 8.79 13.52 13.35
N PHE A 34 9.89 14.21 13.68
CA PHE A 34 11.10 13.59 14.21
C PHE A 34 10.93 13.00 15.63
N ILE A 35 9.86 13.36 16.34
CA ILE A 35 9.60 12.88 17.70
C ILE A 35 8.84 11.55 17.66
N ILE A 36 7.89 11.40 16.72
CA ILE A 36 6.95 10.25 16.69
C ILE A 36 7.17 9.33 15.47
N TRP A 37 7.96 9.74 14.49
CA TRP A 37 8.36 8.96 13.31
C TRP A 37 7.13 8.45 12.52
N ILE A 38 6.35 9.38 11.97
CA ILE A 38 5.10 9.09 11.27
C ILE A 38 5.38 8.86 9.79
N LEU A 39 4.89 7.76 9.21
CA LEU A 39 4.96 7.53 7.76
C LEU A 39 3.90 8.36 7.04
N GLN A 40 4.32 9.09 6.01
CA GLN A 40 3.43 9.80 5.11
C GLN A 40 3.18 8.95 3.86
N LEU A 41 1.94 8.50 3.70
CA LEU A 41 1.48 7.63 2.61
C LEU A 41 0.36 8.30 1.82
N GLN A 42 0.20 7.90 0.57
CA GLN A 42 -0.95 8.27 -0.26
C GLN A 42 -2.25 7.78 0.39
N LEU A 43 -3.24 8.67 0.46
CA LEU A 43 -4.56 8.33 0.92
C LEU A 43 -5.31 7.53 -0.15
N ALA A 44 -5.71 6.30 0.19
CA ALA A 44 -6.62 5.52 -0.63
C ALA A 44 -8.06 5.99 -0.38
N ASN A 45 -8.58 6.81 -1.30
CA ASN A 45 -9.98 7.21 -1.25
C ASN A 45 -10.88 5.97 -1.32
N ASN A 46 -11.97 6.00 -0.54
CA ASN A 46 -12.92 4.89 -0.35
C ASN A 46 -12.43 3.72 0.52
N GLY A 47 -11.28 3.87 1.19
CA GLY A 47 -10.83 2.92 2.21
C GLY A 47 -10.25 1.63 1.63
N ASP A 48 -10.30 0.55 2.40
CA ASP A 48 -9.68 -0.72 2.03
C ASP A 48 -10.60 -1.65 1.24
N LEU A 49 -9.96 -2.51 0.43
CA LEU A 49 -10.65 -3.47 -0.42
C LEU A 49 -11.47 -4.50 0.37
N ARG A 50 -11.06 -4.85 1.60
CA ARG A 50 -11.75 -5.87 2.40
C ARG A 50 -13.13 -5.37 2.82
N GLU A 51 -13.23 -4.17 3.36
CA GLU A 51 -14.52 -3.57 3.72
C GLU A 51 -15.39 -3.30 2.48
N TYR A 52 -14.78 -2.84 1.38
CA TYR A 52 -15.48 -2.68 0.12
C TYR A 52 -16.12 -3.98 -0.38
N LEU A 53 -15.39 -5.09 -0.35
CA LEU A 53 -15.87 -6.40 -0.80
C LEU A 53 -16.96 -6.96 0.12
N LYS A 54 -16.87 -6.78 1.44
CA LYS A 54 -17.94 -7.20 2.36
C LYS A 54 -19.29 -6.60 1.98
N ILE A 55 -19.30 -5.34 1.57
CA ILE A 55 -20.54 -4.60 1.25
C ILE A 55 -21.00 -4.87 -0.19
N ASN A 56 -20.07 -5.02 -1.15
CA ASN A 56 -20.38 -4.99 -2.58
C ASN A 56 -20.18 -6.31 -3.32
N SER A 57 -19.74 -7.39 -2.66
CA SER A 57 -19.45 -8.68 -3.30
C SER A 57 -20.56 -9.22 -4.21
N SER A 58 -21.82 -9.04 -3.83
CA SER A 58 -22.99 -9.46 -4.61
C SER A 58 -23.34 -8.54 -5.79
N LYS A 59 -22.84 -7.29 -5.77
CA LYS A 59 -23.06 -6.27 -6.82
C LYS A 59 -21.95 -6.26 -7.87
N LEU A 60 -20.85 -6.95 -7.61
CA LEU A 60 -19.68 -6.98 -8.49
C LEU A 60 -19.82 -8.04 -9.56
N GLU A 61 -19.74 -7.61 -10.81
CA GLU A 61 -19.68 -8.49 -11.96
C GLU A 61 -18.34 -9.23 -12.01
N TRP A 62 -18.29 -10.34 -12.75
CA TRP A 62 -17.05 -11.09 -12.94
C TRP A 62 -15.94 -10.26 -13.58
N THR A 63 -16.31 -9.35 -14.48
CA THR A 63 -15.39 -8.42 -15.12
C THR A 63 -14.72 -7.47 -14.12
N ASP A 64 -15.46 -6.97 -13.12
CA ASP A 64 -14.90 -6.14 -12.04
C ASP A 64 -13.91 -6.92 -11.19
N LYS A 65 -14.26 -8.17 -10.82
CA LYS A 65 -13.40 -9.07 -10.04
C LYS A 65 -12.09 -9.36 -10.77
N LEU A 66 -12.17 -9.66 -12.06
CA LEU A 66 -11.00 -9.90 -12.90
C LEU A 66 -10.13 -8.66 -13.04
N ARG A 67 -10.73 -7.47 -13.20
CA ARG A 67 -9.99 -6.21 -13.26
C ARG A 67 -9.25 -5.94 -11.96
N MET A 68 -9.91 -6.06 -10.80
CA MET A 68 -9.26 -5.90 -9.50
C MET A 68 -8.10 -6.89 -9.31
N ALA A 69 -8.30 -8.17 -9.65
CA ALA A 69 -7.24 -9.17 -9.56
C ALA A 69 -6.04 -8.81 -10.45
N ARG A 70 -6.29 -8.34 -11.68
CA ARG A 70 -5.24 -7.89 -12.61
C ARG A 70 -4.49 -6.67 -12.07
N GLU A 71 -5.19 -5.67 -11.53
CA GLU A 71 -4.60 -4.46 -10.94
C GLU A 71 -3.73 -4.80 -9.72
N ILE A 72 -4.15 -5.74 -8.88
CA ILE A 72 -3.34 -6.25 -7.76
C ILE A 72 -2.08 -6.95 -8.29
N LEU A 73 -2.23 -7.85 -9.28
CA LEU A 73 -1.10 -8.55 -9.88
C LEU A 73 -0.10 -7.60 -10.53
N ASP A 74 -0.58 -6.57 -11.22
CA ASP A 74 0.29 -5.58 -11.84
C ASP A 74 1.11 -4.81 -10.79
N GLY A 75 0.53 -4.51 -9.62
CA GLY A 75 1.27 -3.93 -8.49
C GLY A 75 2.24 -4.86 -7.77
N LEU A 76 2.14 -6.18 -7.97
CA LEU A 76 3.04 -7.16 -7.35
C LEU A 76 4.26 -7.54 -8.22
N LYS A 77 4.25 -7.15 -9.50
CA LYS A 77 5.35 -7.40 -10.44
C LYS A 77 6.57 -6.53 -10.12
#